data_AF-A0A645IC51-F1
#
_entry.id   AF-A0A645IC51-F1
#
_cell.length_a   1.000
_cell.length_b   1.000
_cell.length_c   1.000
_cell.angle_alpha   90.00
_cell.angle_beta   90.00
_cell.angle_gamma   90.00
#
_symmetry.space_group_name_H-M   'P 1'
#
loop_
_entity.id
_entity.type
_entity.pdbx_description
1 polymer ?
#
loop_
_entity_poly.entity_id
_entity_poly.type
_entity_poly.pdbx_seq_one_letter_code
_entity_poly.pdbx_strand_id
1 'polypeptide(L)'
;MGDCCCGHDHAADEVFDTITIHTKHIFSKEELKKQAISMEKISKGNILRAKGIFHSKDGYMSLQYVPGEIEIIDCKAPGDVLCIIGKNLNRQEFLSLFYGE
;
A
#
# COMPACT_ATOMS: atom_id res chain seq x y z
N MET A 1 15.24 -32.43 -25.51
CA MET A 1 14.80 -31.80 -26.78
C MET A 1 13.48 -31.10 -26.48
N GLY A 2 13.44 -29.75 -26.57
CA GLY A 2 12.24 -28.88 -26.53
C GLY A 2 11.54 -28.78 -25.17
N ASP A 3 11.55 -27.66 -24.44
CA ASP A 3 10.76 -26.43 -24.69
C ASP A 3 9.29 -26.78 -24.98
N CYS A 4 8.31 -26.38 -24.17
CA CYS A 4 7.84 -24.99 -24.20
C CYS A 4 7.39 -24.46 -22.83
N CYS A 5 7.90 -23.27 -22.55
CA CYS A 5 7.47 -22.35 -21.52
C CYS A 5 6.03 -21.90 -21.78
N CYS A 6 5.11 -22.13 -20.83
CA CYS A 6 3.79 -21.49 -20.86
C CYS A 6 3.95 -20.01 -20.47
N GLY A 7 4.31 -19.19 -21.46
CA GLY A 7 4.23 -17.74 -21.38
C GLY A 7 2.78 -17.31 -21.22
N HIS A 8 2.42 -16.85 -20.02
CA HIS A 8 1.26 -16.00 -19.87
C HIS A 8 1.62 -14.61 -20.42
N ASP A 9 1.29 -14.41 -21.69
CA ASP A 9 1.18 -13.10 -22.32
C ASP A 9 0.09 -12.29 -21.58
N HIS A 10 0.51 -11.46 -20.63
CA HIS A 10 -0.29 -10.32 -20.15
C HIS A 10 0.10 -9.08 -20.94
N ALA A 11 -0.22 -9.07 -22.23
CA ALA A 11 -0.19 -7.88 -23.06
C ALA A 11 -1.47 -7.05 -22.81
N ALA A 12 -1.56 -6.45 -21.64
CA ALA A 12 -2.57 -5.43 -21.34
C ALA A 12 -1.95 -4.40 -20.39
N ASP A 13 -1.14 -3.51 -20.98
CA ASP A 13 -0.86 -2.15 -20.46
C ASP A 13 -0.69 -2.10 -18.93
N GLU A 14 0.41 -2.66 -18.41
CA GLU A 14 0.81 -2.59 -17.00
C GLU A 14 1.24 -1.15 -16.62
N VAL A 15 0.39 -0.16 -16.91
CA VAL A 15 0.66 1.24 -16.60
C VAL A 15 0.64 1.47 -15.09
N PHE A 16 -0.01 0.57 -14.33
CA PHE A 16 -0.15 0.68 -12.88
C PHE A 16 0.28 -0.60 -12.14
N ASP A 17 1.28 -0.46 -11.29
CA ASP A 17 1.67 -1.42 -10.27
C ASP A 17 0.69 -1.41 -9.09
N THR A 18 0.41 -2.60 -8.56
CA THR A 18 -0.29 -2.77 -7.29
C THR A 18 0.61 -3.45 -6.28
N ILE A 19 0.82 -2.81 -5.14
CA ILE A 19 1.60 -3.33 -4.02
C ILE A 19 0.65 -3.66 -2.88
N THR A 20 0.67 -4.92 -2.45
CA THR A 20 -0.03 -5.40 -1.26
C THR A 20 0.94 -5.71 -0.13
N ILE A 21 0.64 -5.21 1.07
CA ILE A 21 1.46 -5.28 2.28
C ILE A 21 0.57 -5.79 3.41
N HIS A 22 1.05 -6.77 4.20
CA HIS A 22 0.29 -7.38 5.31
C HIS A 22 0.97 -7.10 6.66
N THR A 23 0.55 -6.07 7.39
CA THR A 23 1.17 -5.66 8.64
C THR A 23 0.22 -5.78 9.83
N LYS A 24 0.64 -6.55 10.84
CA LYS A 24 -0.09 -6.70 12.11
C LYS A 24 0.28 -5.63 13.14
N HIS A 25 1.11 -4.67 12.75
CA HIS A 25 1.59 -3.61 13.62
C HIS A 25 0.44 -2.67 14.02
N ILE A 26 0.45 -2.21 15.27
CA ILE A 26 -0.56 -1.32 15.81
C ILE A 26 -0.12 0.12 15.51
N PHE A 27 -0.90 0.83 14.70
CA PHE A 27 -0.62 2.21 14.33
C PHE A 27 -1.55 3.21 15.02
N SER A 28 -1.00 4.38 15.30
CA SER A 28 -1.76 5.58 15.70
C SER A 28 -2.14 6.40 14.47
N LYS A 29 -3.18 7.23 14.55
CA LYS A 29 -3.59 8.13 13.45
C LYS A 29 -2.44 9.02 12.95
N GLU A 30 -1.63 9.55 13.88
CA GLU A 30 -0.47 10.38 13.55
C GLU A 30 0.61 9.60 12.80
N GLU A 31 0.86 8.35 13.22
CA GLU A 31 1.84 7.47 12.57
C GLU A 31 1.36 7.07 11.17
N LEU A 32 0.10 6.66 11.00
CA LEU A 32 -0.46 6.38 9.67
C LEU A 32 -0.38 7.59 8.74
N LYS A 33 -0.63 8.79 9.27
CA LYS A 33 -0.51 10.02 8.49
C LYS A 33 0.93 10.28 8.07
N LYS A 34 1.90 10.11 8.97
CA LYS A 34 3.33 10.21 8.64
C LYS A 34 3.73 9.19 7.57
N GLN A 35 3.28 7.94 7.71
CA GLN A 35 3.56 6.87 6.74
C GLN A 35 2.98 7.21 5.37
N ALA A 36 1.72 7.67 5.30
CA ALA A 36 1.10 8.11 4.04
C ALA A 36 1.87 9.28 3.38
N ILE A 37 2.34 10.25 4.17
CA ILE A 37 3.17 11.36 3.66
C ILE A 37 4.53 10.83 3.16
N SER A 38 5.17 9.91 3.90
CA SER A 38 6.43 9.28 3.48
C SER A 38 6.25 8.48 2.19
N MET A 39 5.15 7.74 2.06
CA MET A 39 4.76 7.04 0.83
C MET A 39 4.67 7.97 -0.37
N GLU A 40 3.97 9.10 -0.24
CA GLU A 40 3.86 10.11 -1.29
C GLU A 40 5.24 10.62 -1.72
N LYS A 41 6.12 10.90 -0.74
CA LYS A 41 7.49 11.37 -0.99
C LYS A 41 8.35 10.34 -1.71
N ILE A 42 8.40 9.09 -1.25
CA ILE A 42 9.23 8.04 -1.87
C ILE A 42 8.74 7.68 -3.27
N SER A 43 7.43 7.77 -3.49
CA SER A 43 6.82 7.48 -4.78
C SER A 43 6.86 8.66 -5.74
N LYS A 44 7.36 9.83 -5.33
CA LYS A 44 7.41 11.05 -6.15
C LYS A 44 6.05 11.42 -6.77
N GLY A 45 4.94 11.11 -6.08
CA GLY A 45 3.58 11.35 -6.58
C GLY A 45 3.10 10.33 -7.61
N ASN A 46 3.78 9.19 -7.76
CA ASN A 46 3.34 8.12 -8.66
C ASN A 46 2.22 7.24 -8.10
N ILE A 47 1.87 7.37 -6.81
CA ILE A 47 0.74 6.65 -6.21
C ILE A 47 -0.56 7.31 -6.65
N LEU A 48 -1.47 6.53 -7.22
CA LEU A 48 -2.83 6.96 -7.53
C LEU A 48 -3.78 6.85 -6.33
N ARG A 49 -3.65 5.75 -5.58
CA ARG A 49 -4.49 5.49 -4.41
C ARG A 49 -3.78 4.49 -3.51
N ALA A 50 -3.89 4.69 -2.21
CA ALA A 50 -3.61 3.65 -1.25
C ALA A 50 -4.81 3.46 -0.34
N LYS A 51 -5.13 2.21 -0.02
CA LYS A 51 -6.16 1.87 0.95
C LYS A 51 -5.67 0.72 1.80
N GLY A 52 -5.68 0.89 3.10
CA GLY A 52 -5.29 -0.15 4.02
C GLY A 52 -6.09 -0.12 5.30
N ILE A 53 -6.25 -1.30 5.91
CA ILE A 53 -6.82 -1.44 7.24
C ILE A 53 -5.69 -1.82 8.18
N PHE A 54 -5.63 -1.12 9.30
CA PHE A 54 -4.58 -1.27 10.30
C PHE A 54 -5.19 -1.46 11.68
N HIS A 55 -4.47 -2.18 12.52
CA HIS A 55 -4.78 -2.25 13.94
C HIS A 55 -4.52 -0.91 14.61
N SER A 56 -5.41 -0.50 15.50
CA SER A 56 -5.18 0.61 16.40
C SER A 56 -5.49 0.23 17.84
N LYS A 57 -5.14 1.11 18.79
CA LYS A 57 -5.28 0.81 20.23
C LYS A 57 -6.71 0.50 20.64
N ASP A 58 -7.69 1.14 20.00
CA ASP A 58 -9.13 1.00 20.31
C ASP A 58 -9.88 0.05 19.35
N GLY A 59 -9.22 -0.51 18.33
CA GLY A 59 -9.88 -1.32 17.31
C GLY A 59 -9.13 -1.34 15.98
N TYR A 60 -9.80 -0.93 14.91
CA TYR A 60 -9.24 -0.90 13.56
C TYR A 60 -9.41 0.46 12.92
N MET A 61 -8.51 0.82 12.02
CA MET A 61 -8.58 2.07 11.27
C MET A 61 -8.36 1.78 9.79
N SER A 62 -9.17 2.41 8.94
CA SER A 62 -8.95 2.42 7.50
C SER A 62 -8.23 3.71 7.12
N LEU A 63 -7.04 3.56 6.53
CA LEU A 63 -6.31 4.61 5.84
C LEU A 63 -6.75 4.61 4.38
N GLN A 64 -7.14 5.78 3.88
CA GLN A 64 -7.31 6.05 2.47
C GLN A 64 -6.42 7.24 2.10
N TYR A 65 -5.62 7.05 1.07
CA TYR A 65 -4.76 8.09 0.52
C TYR A 65 -5.02 8.21 -0.96
N VAL A 66 -5.11 9.46 -1.41
CA VAL A 66 -5.11 9.87 -2.81
C VAL A 66 -4.14 11.06 -2.94
N PRO A 67 -3.62 11.36 -4.13
CA PRO A 67 -2.72 12.51 -4.32
C PRO A 67 -3.28 13.80 -3.71
N GLY A 68 -2.59 14.33 -2.70
CA GLY A 68 -3.00 15.56 -2.00
C GLY A 68 -4.05 15.42 -0.90
N GLU A 69 -4.62 14.22 -0.65
CA GLU A 69 -5.60 14.00 0.42
C GLU A 69 -5.35 12.69 1.17
N ILE A 70 -5.34 12.79 2.51
CA ILE A 70 -5.16 11.67 3.43
C ILE A 70 -6.38 11.61 4.35
N GLU A 71 -7.11 10.52 4.29
CA GLU A 71 -8.27 10.25 5.13
C GLU A 71 -7.99 9.03 6.02
N ILE A 72 -8.18 9.18 7.33
CA ILE A 72 -8.00 8.11 8.32
C ILE A 72 -9.28 8.02 9.13
N ILE A 73 -10.02 6.93 8.94
CA ILE A 73 -11.29 6.69 9.61
C ILE A 73 -11.19 5.47 10.52
N ASP A 74 -11.90 5.52 11.63
CA ASP A 74 -12.05 4.36 12.51
C ASP A 74 -12.99 3.35 11.84
N CYS A 75 -12.66 2.07 11.89
CA CYS A 75 -13.41 1.02 11.23
C CYS A 75 -13.62 -0.16 12.19
N LYS A 76 -14.75 -0.85 12.06
CA LYS A 76 -15.03 -2.09 12.83
C LYS A 76 -14.58 -3.35 12.10
N ALA A 77 -14.21 -3.22 10.82
CA ALA A 77 -13.77 -4.34 10.01
C ALA A 77 -12.32 -4.70 10.36
N PRO A 78 -12.05 -5.97 10.73
CA PRO A 78 -10.68 -6.40 10.96
C PRO A 78 -9.91 -6.43 9.65
N GLY A 79 -8.65 -6.00 9.70
CA GLY A 79 -7.75 -6.08 8.57
C GLY A 79 -6.35 -5.61 8.92
N ASP A 80 -5.40 -6.22 8.22
CA ASP A 80 -3.97 -5.96 8.33
C ASP A 80 -3.34 -5.74 6.95
N VAL A 81 -4.17 -5.50 5.93
CA VAL A 81 -3.75 -5.37 4.54
C VAL A 81 -3.75 -3.92 4.08
N LEU A 82 -2.68 -3.50 3.42
CA LEU A 82 -2.55 -2.24 2.69
C LEU A 82 -2.32 -2.55 1.21
N CYS A 83 -3.20 -2.00 0.36
CA CYS A 83 -3.06 -2.03 -1.09
C CYS A 83 -2.75 -0.64 -1.62
N ILE A 84 -1.70 -0.53 -2.43
CA ILE A 84 -1.20 0.71 -3.01
C ILE A 84 -1.21 0.52 -4.51
N ILE A 85 -1.80 1.46 -5.23
CA ILE A 85 -1.92 1.46 -6.69
C ILE A 85 -1.22 2.71 -7.22
N GLY A 86 -0.35 2.56 -8.21
CA GLY A 86 0.42 3.67 -8.79
C GLY A 86 1.29 3.22 -9.95
N LYS A 87 2.17 4.07 -10.47
CA LYS A 87 3.05 3.73 -11.62
C LYS A 87 4.51 3.63 -11.20
N ASN A 88 5.26 2.62 -11.64
CA ASN A 88 6.70 2.55 -11.34
C ASN A 88 6.96 2.59 -9.83
N LEU A 89 6.17 1.82 -9.08
CA LEU A 89 6.23 1.81 -7.62
C LEU A 89 7.32 0.84 -7.12
N ASN A 90 8.17 1.29 -6.21
CA ASN A 90 9.24 0.45 -5.67
C ASN A 90 8.77 -0.36 -4.46
N ARG A 91 8.29 -1.59 -4.69
CA ARG A 91 7.71 -2.47 -3.65
C ARG A 91 8.54 -2.57 -2.37
N GLN A 92 9.86 -2.70 -2.49
CA GLN A 92 10.76 -2.83 -1.34
C GLN A 92 10.75 -1.61 -0.43
N GLU A 93 10.65 -0.40 -0.97
CA GLU A 93 10.62 0.84 -0.18
C GLU A 93 9.35 0.93 0.65
N PHE A 94 8.20 0.57 0.05
CA PHE A 94 6.93 0.52 0.77
C PHE A 94 6.92 -0.57 1.84
N LEU A 95 7.46 -1.75 1.54
CA LEU A 95 7.61 -2.80 2.54
C LEU A 95 8.47 -2.29 3.71
N SER A 96 9.62 -1.66 3.44
CA SER A 96 10.50 -1.11 4.47
C SER A 96 9.81 -0.05 5.32
N LEU A 97 8.99 0.83 4.72
CA LEU A 97 8.19 1.80 5.47
C LEU A 97 7.26 1.10 6.48
N PHE A 98 6.49 0.10 6.06
CA PHE A 98 5.43 -0.51 6.87
C PHE A 98 5.85 -1.70 7.74
N TYR A 99 6.99 -2.33 7.42
CA TYR A 99 7.56 -3.46 8.16
C TYR A 99 8.84 -3.09 8.93
N GLY A 100 9.29 -1.84 8.88
CA GLY A 100 10.59 -1.38 9.41
C GLY A 100 11.06 -2.15 10.65
N GLU A 101 12.06 -3.02 10.40
CA GLU A 101 12.88 -3.89 11.27
C GLU A 101 12.27 -4.45 12.57
#